data_AF-Q1YXK2-F1
#
_entry.id   AF-Q1YXK2-F1
#
_cell.length_a   1.000
_cell.length_b   1.000
_cell.length_c   1.000
_cell.angle_alpha   90.00
_cell.angle_beta   90.00
_cell.angle_gamma   90.00
#
_symmetry.space_group_name_H-M   'P 1'
#
loop_
_entity.id
_entity.type
_entity.pdbx_description
1 polymer ?
#
loop_
_entity_poly.entity_id
_entity_poly.type
_entity_poly.pdbx_seq_one_letter_code
_entity_poly.pdbx_strand_id
1 'polypeptide(L)' 'MSNTIWMALGLVLIVEGLGPLLAPKGWRDMVSQLSQQNDNNLRRIGGCLVVTGSVIAYMMYRSM' A
#
# COMPACT_ATOMS: atom_id res chain seq x y z
N MET A 1 21.01 5.56 10.26
CA MET A 1 20.33 6.03 9.03
C MET A 1 20.09 4.88 8.04
N SER A 2 21.04 4.00 7.75
CA SER A 2 20.83 2.83 6.87
C SER A 2 19.90 1.75 7.46
N ASN A 3 20.00 1.43 8.75
CA ASN A 3 19.17 0.38 9.38
C ASN A 3 17.66 0.68 9.32
N THR A 4 17.26 1.95 9.47
CA THR A 4 15.84 2.33 9.47
C THR A 4 15.21 2.10 8.10
N ILE A 5 15.94 2.35 7.01
CA ILE A 5 15.46 2.15 5.64
C ILE A 5 15.28 0.64 5.36
N TRP A 6 16.26 -0.18 5.73
CA TRP A 6 16.17 -1.63 5.60
C TRP A 6 15.05 -2.23 6.45
N MET A 7 14.82 -1.68 7.64
CA MET A 7 13.73 -2.11 8.53
C MET A 7 12.35 -1.72 7.98
N ALA A 8 12.21 -0.49 7.46
CA ALA A 8 10.98 -0.04 6.81
C ALA A 8 10.66 -0.87 5.56
N LEU A 9 11.66 -1.15 4.71
CA LEU A 9 11.52 -2.05 3.56
C LEU A 9 11.12 -3.46 3.98
N GLY A 10 11.74 -4.01 5.02
CA GLY A 10 11.39 -5.33 5.57
C GLY A 10 9.93 -5.40 6.04
N LEU A 11 9.46 -4.37 6.76
CA LEU A 11 8.08 -4.30 7.22
C LEU A 11 7.08 -4.17 6.06
N VAL A 12 7.38 -3.34 5.05
CA VAL A 12 6.53 -3.23 3.84
C VAL A 12 6.43 -4.58 3.13
N LEU A 13 7.54 -5.31 2.97
CA LEU A 13 7.54 -6.64 2.35
C LEU A 13 6.76 -7.68 3.16
N ILE A 14 6.84 -7.64 4.49
CA ILE A 14 6.05 -8.53 5.36
C ILE A 14 4.56 -8.23 5.19
N VAL A 15 4.16 -6.95 5.21
CA VAL A 15 2.76 -6.56 5.05
C VAL A 15 2.21 -6.94 3.67
N GLU A 16 2.96 -6.64 2.60
CA GLU A 16 2.60 -7.03 1.23
C GLU A 16 2.56 -8.56 1.03
N GLY A 17 3.48 -9.29 1.66
CA GLY A 17 3.54 -10.76 1.59
C GLY A 17 2.48 -11.47 2.44
N LEU A 18 1.99 -10.84 3.51
CA LEU A 18 0.99 -11.43 4.41
C LEU A 18 -0.36 -11.66 3.71
N GLY A 19 -0.79 -10.75 2.84
CA GLY A 19 -2.03 -10.88 2.06
C GLY A 19 -2.13 -12.20 1.28
N PRO A 20 -1.19 -12.49 0.35
CA PRO A 20 -1.18 -13.73 -0.40
C PRO A 20 -0.86 -14.97 0.46
N LEU A 21 -0.11 -14.83 1.55
CA LEU A 21 0.30 -15.95 2.41
C LEU A 21 -0.82 -16.43 3.34
N LEU A 22 -1.62 -15.52 3.89
CA LEU A 22 -2.73 -15.85 4.79
C LEU A 22 -3.99 -16.31 4.06
N ALA A 23 -4.32 -15.68 2.93
CA ALA A 23 -5.57 -15.95 2.22
C ALA A 23 -5.41 -15.82 0.69
N PRO A 24 -4.73 -16.78 0.02
CA PRO A 24 -4.44 -16.68 -1.41
C PRO A 24 -5.69 -16.59 -2.28
N LYS A 25 -6.79 -17.26 -1.91
CA LYS A 25 -8.06 -17.19 -2.64
C LYS A 25 -8.77 -15.85 -2.44
N GLY A 26 -8.92 -15.42 -1.19
CA GLY A 26 -9.56 -14.13 -0.86
C GLY A 26 -8.79 -12.93 -1.41
N TRP A 27 -7.45 -12.98 -1.36
CA TRP A 27 -6.58 -11.98 -1.97
C TRP A 27 -6.79 -11.91 -3.49
N ARG A 28 -6.82 -13.06 -4.17
CA ARG A 28 -7.04 -13.13 -5.62
C ARG A 28 -8.42 -12.61 -6.02
N ASP A 29 -9.44 -12.94 -5.25
CA ASP A 29 -10.80 -12.42 -5.48
C ASP A 29 -10.89 -10.91 -5.23
N MET A 30 -10.21 -10.39 -4.21
CA MET A 30 -10.13 -8.95 -3.94
C MET A 30 -9.45 -8.20 -5.07
N VAL A 31 -8.30 -8.70 -5.55
CA VAL A 31 -7.56 -8.13 -6.68
C VAL A 31 -8.39 -8.22 -7.97
N SER A 32 -9.09 -9.33 -8.19
CA SER A 32 -9.98 -9.50 -9.34
C SER A 32 -11.15 -8.50 -9.31
N GLN A 33 -11.79 -8.33 -8.16
CA GLN A 33 -12.86 -7.33 -7.97
C GLN A 33 -12.35 -5.90 -8.19
N LEU A 34 -11.14 -5.59 -7.71
CA LEU A 34 -10.46 -4.31 -7.96
C LEU A 34 -10.14 -4.11 -9.44
N SER A 35 -9.72 -5.16 -10.15
CA SER A 35 -9.45 -5.11 -11.59
C SER A 35 -10.71 -5.01 -12.45
N GLN A 36 -11.86 -5.45 -11.95
CA GLN A 36 -13.16 -5.30 -12.62
C GLN A 36 -13.83 -3.95 -12.35
N GLN A 37 -13.32 -3.16 -11.39
CA GLN A 37 -13.79 -1.80 -11.16
C GLN A 37 -13.40 -0.90 -12.35
N ASN A 38 -14.28 0.03 -12.69
CA ASN A 38 -14.05 1.01 -13.74
C ASN A 38 -12.75 1.79 -13.49
N ASP A 39 -11.94 2.00 -14.53
CA ASP A 39 -10.62 2.64 -14.46
C ASP A 39 -10.64 3.98 -13.71
N ASN A 40 -11.74 4.73 -13.83
CA ASN A 40 -11.93 5.98 -13.10
C ASN A 40 -12.00 5.79 -11.57
N ASN A 41 -12.65 4.72 -11.09
CA ASN A 41 -12.69 4.44 -9.65
C ASN A 41 -11.33 3.97 -9.15
N LEU A 42 -10.65 3.10 -9.91
CA LEU A 42 -9.32 2.63 -9.56
C LEU A 42 -8.31 3.79 -9.47
N ARG A 43 -8.38 4.73 -10.42
CA ARG A 43 -7.58 5.97 -10.39
C ARG A 43 -7.91 6.88 -9.21
N ARG A 44 -9.18 6.98 -8.80
CA ARG A 44 -9.58 7.77 -7.63
C ARG A 44 -9.08 7.15 -6.34
N ILE A 45 -9.21 5.83 -6.19
CA ILE A 45 -8.70 5.09 -5.02
C ILE A 45 -7.18 5.22 -4.94
N GLY A 46 -6.48 4.96 -6.04
CA GLY A 46 -5.03 5.15 -6.13
C GLY A 46 -4.61 6.60 -5.85
N GLY A 47 -5.34 7.58 -6.40
CA GLY A 47 -5.10 8.99 -6.14
C GLY A 47 -5.27 9.36 -4.66
N CYS A 48 -6.34 8.90 -4.01
CA CYS A 48 -6.55 9.11 -2.57
C CYS A 48 -5.43 8.48 -1.73
N LEU A 49 -4.96 7.28 -2.07
CA LEU A 49 -3.83 6.63 -1.40
C LEU A 49 -2.53 7.43 -1.56
N VAL A 50 -2.22 7.89 -2.78
CA VAL A 50 -1.04 8.72 -3.05
C VAL A 50 -1.09 10.03 -2.29
N VAL A 51 -2.23 10.72 -2.30
CA VAL A 51 -2.41 12.00 -1.59
C VAL A 51 -2.27 11.80 -0.08
N THR A 52 -2.98 10.81 0.48
CA THR A 52 -2.94 10.53 1.93
C THR A 52 -1.52 10.13 2.37
N GLY A 53 -0.86 9.23 1.62
CA GLY A 53 0.52 8.83 1.88
C GLY A 53 1.49 10.01 1.79
N SER A 54 1.32 10.88 0.80
CA SER A 54 2.14 12.08 0.63
C SER A 54 1.95 13.08 1.76
N VAL A 55 0.71 13.27 2.24
CA VAL A 55 0.41 14.14 3.39
C VAL A 55 1.06 13.58 4.66
N ILE A 56 0.92 12.28 4.92
CA ILE A 56 1.54 11.63 6.08
C ILE A 56 3.07 11.74 6.00
N ALA A 57 3.67 11.44 4.84
CA ALA A 57 5.11 11.55 4.63
C ALA A 57 5.61 12.98 4.82
N TYR A 58 4.90 13.97 4.27
CA TYR A 58 5.22 15.38 4.44
C TYR A 58 5.13 15.82 5.92
N MET A 59 4.08 15.41 6.64
CA MET A 59 3.94 15.69 8.07
C MET A 59 5.05 15.05 8.90
N MET A 60 5.37 13.78 8.65
CA MET A 60 6.45 13.07 9.35
C MET A 60 7.82 13.68 9.05
N TYR A 61 8.09 14.02 7.80
CA TYR A 61 9.34 14.69 7.41
C TYR A 61 9.46 16.09 8.02
N ARG A 62 8.36 16.85 8.10
CA ARG A 62 8.32 18.19 8.72
C ARG A 62 8.49 18.15 10.24
N SER A 63 8.09 17.05 10.88
CA SER A 63 8.16 16.86 12.34
C SER A 63 9.54 16.41 12.84
N MET A 64 10.44 16.01 11.94
CA MET A 64 11.80 15.52 12.24
C MET A 64 12.83 16.63 12.05
#